data_AF-A0A2E0F7H3-F1
#
_entry.id   AF-A0A2E0F7H3-F1
#
_cell.length_a   1.000
_cell.length_b   1.000
_cell.length_c   1.000
_cell.angle_alpha   90.00
_cell.angle_beta   90.00
_cell.angle_gamma   90.00
#
_symmetry.space_group_name_H-M   'P 1'
#
loop_
_entity.id
_entity.type
_entity.pdbx_description
1 polymer ?
#
loop_
_entity_poly.entity_id
_entity_poly.type
_entity_poly.pdbx_seq_one_letter_code
_entity_poly.pdbx_strand_id
1 'polypeptide(L)'
;MKNFKLKVSIIFFSYVILIALIILSYISIVPNEELIILENQRSIIKKVENNFQNNEEGIYQILEKDKPKNIDELIEEKLEEKDQSLSLNEKKEYRLQLASFRNYKKSEKISKQIIQNDFFKKNKINLKIKEFNLEKNNTYFRVVSENVFSYREANSNCKILKKNKINCIVLKDN
;
A
#
# COMPACT_ATOMS: atom_id res chain seq x y z
N MET A 1 -61.10 34.31 7.53
CA MET A 1 -59.86 33.88 6.82
C MET A 1 -58.65 33.57 7.72
N LYS A 2 -58.55 34.07 8.97
CA LYS A 2 -57.37 33.85 9.85
C LYS A 2 -57.13 32.37 10.21
N ASN A 3 -58.19 31.61 10.46
CA ASN A 3 -58.11 30.18 10.84
C ASN A 3 -57.65 29.27 9.69
N PHE A 4 -57.91 29.64 8.43
CA PHE A 4 -57.48 28.86 7.27
C PHE A 4 -55.96 28.98 7.05
N LYS A 5 -55.42 30.21 7.17
CA LYS A 5 -53.97 30.45 7.09
C LYS A 5 -53.20 29.73 8.21
N LEU A 6 -53.78 29.67 9.40
CA LEU A 6 -53.18 28.99 10.56
C LEU A 6 -53.16 27.46 10.37
N LYS A 7 -54.23 26.87 9.83
CA LYS A 7 -54.27 25.44 9.45
C LYS A 7 -53.23 25.09 8.38
N VAL A 8 -53.13 25.91 7.33
CA VAL A 8 -52.12 25.71 6.27
C VAL A 8 -50.70 25.85 6.81
N SER A 9 -50.48 26.80 7.73
CA SER A 9 -49.19 26.97 8.40
C SER A 9 -48.79 25.77 9.25
N ILE A 10 -49.73 25.15 9.98
CA ILE A 10 -49.46 23.94 10.78
C ILE A 10 -49.11 22.77 9.87
N ILE A 11 -49.84 22.60 8.76
CA ILE A 11 -49.56 21.53 7.78
C ILE A 11 -48.14 21.71 7.22
N PHE A 12 -47.79 22.93 6.80
CA PHE A 12 -46.45 23.24 6.32
C PHE A 12 -45.37 22.93 7.38
N PHE A 13 -45.58 23.35 8.62
CA PHE A 13 -44.63 23.12 9.71
C PHE A 13 -44.45 21.62 10.02
N SER A 14 -45.53 20.82 9.91
CA SER A 14 -45.47 19.37 10.05
C SER A 14 -44.57 18.72 9.00
N TYR A 15 -44.62 19.18 7.75
CA TYR A 15 -43.73 18.67 6.70
C TYR A 15 -42.27 19.07 6.90
N VAL A 16 -42.02 20.29 7.38
CA VAL A 16 -40.67 20.75 7.70
C VAL A 16 -40.06 19.91 8.82
N ILE A 17 -40.83 19.61 9.88
CA ILE A 17 -40.39 18.73 10.97
C ILE A 17 -40.09 17.32 10.45
N LEU A 18 -40.95 16.77 9.58
CA LEU A 18 -40.73 15.45 8.98
C LEU A 18 -39.41 15.38 8.21
N ILE A 19 -39.11 16.38 7.38
CA ILE A 19 -37.87 16.44 6.60
C ILE A 19 -36.66 16.55 7.53
N ALA A 20 -36.74 17.36 8.58
CA ALA A 20 -35.67 17.47 9.57
C ALA A 20 -35.39 16.13 10.27
N LEU A 21 -36.44 15.37 10.63
CA LEU A 21 -36.30 14.04 11.22
C LEU A 21 -35.63 13.03 10.29
N ILE A 22 -35.92 13.09 8.98
CA ILE A 22 -35.27 12.23 7.98
C ILE A 22 -33.77 12.55 7.90
N ILE A 23 -33.39 13.82 7.89
CA ILE A 23 -31.97 14.25 7.86
C ILE A 23 -31.25 13.81 9.15
N LEU A 24 -31.86 14.04 10.31
CA LEU A 24 -31.32 13.60 11.62
C LEU A 24 -31.15 12.08 11.68
N SER A 25 -32.13 11.32 11.20
CA SER A 25 -32.06 9.86 11.11
C SER A 25 -30.91 9.41 10.22
N TYR A 26 -30.74 10.04 9.05
CA TYR A 26 -29.64 9.74 8.14
C TYR A 26 -28.26 9.99 8.78
N ILE A 27 -28.06 11.15 9.42
CA ILE A 27 -26.81 11.49 10.14
C ILE A 27 -26.56 10.54 11.32
N SER A 28 -27.62 10.11 12.01
CA SER A 28 -27.50 9.19 13.15
C SER A 28 -27.22 7.74 12.73
N ILE A 29 -27.71 7.30 11.58
CA ILE A 29 -27.55 5.93 11.06
C ILE A 29 -26.22 5.78 10.31
N VAL A 30 -25.81 6.81 9.58
CA VAL A 30 -24.55 6.84 8.84
C VAL A 30 -23.57 7.70 9.65
N PRO A 31 -22.75 7.11 10.53
CA PRO A 31 -21.68 7.88 11.16
C PRO A 31 -20.79 8.44 10.04
N ASN A 32 -20.56 9.75 10.07
CA ASN A 32 -19.62 10.39 9.14
C ASN A 32 -18.29 9.62 9.20
N GLU A 33 -17.93 8.98 8.10
CA GLU A 33 -16.62 8.35 7.88
C GLU A 33 -15.55 9.41 7.63
N GLU A 34 -15.50 10.45 8.48
CA GLU A 34 -14.23 11.12 8.72
C GLU A 34 -13.40 10.14 9.55
N LEU A 35 -12.82 9.18 8.83
CA LEU A 35 -11.77 8.33 9.33
C LEU A 35 -10.74 9.27 9.94
N ILE A 36 -10.69 9.30 11.28
CA ILE A 36 -9.56 9.87 12.00
C ILE A 36 -8.36 9.06 11.52
N ILE A 37 -7.65 9.61 10.55
CA ILE A 37 -6.34 9.11 10.19
C ILE A 37 -5.56 9.29 11.48
N LEU A 38 -5.27 8.19 12.18
CA LEU A 38 -4.33 8.17 13.29
C LEU A 38 -2.95 8.48 12.69
N GLU A 39 -2.71 9.76 12.40
CA GLU A 39 -1.39 10.26 12.14
C GLU A 39 -0.63 10.09 13.45
N ASN A 40 0.37 9.23 13.40
CA ASN A 40 1.22 8.90 14.52
C ASN A 40 2.04 10.14 14.91
N GLN A 41 1.45 11.05 15.68
CA GLN A 41 2.17 12.11 16.39
C GLN A 41 2.96 11.50 17.55
N ARG A 42 3.94 10.65 17.23
CA ARG A 42 4.96 10.23 18.18
C ARG A 42 6.21 11.06 17.98
N SER A 43 6.31 12.09 18.80
CA SER A 43 7.59 12.50 19.37
C SER A 43 7.40 12.98 20.82
N ILE A 44 6.81 12.12 21.66
CA ILE A 44 6.80 12.31 23.13
C ILE A 44 8.16 11.91 23.75
N ILE A 45 9.25 11.91 22.97
CA ILE A 45 10.60 11.65 23.47
C ILE A 45 11.41 12.90 23.19
N LYS A 46 11.56 13.76 24.21
CA LYS A 46 12.59 14.81 24.20
C LYS A 46 13.96 14.11 24.26
N LYS A 47 14.76 14.29 23.22
CA LYS A 47 16.18 13.90 23.22
C LYS A 47 16.88 14.69 24.33
N VAL A 48 17.29 14.00 25.39
CA VAL A 48 18.22 14.54 26.38
C VAL A 48 19.62 14.30 25.81
N GLU A 49 20.31 15.36 25.44
CA GLU A 49 21.71 15.27 25.05
C GLU A 49 22.56 15.08 26.31
N ASN A 50 23.08 13.86 26.46
CA ASN A 50 24.04 13.55 27.51
C ASN A 50 25.44 13.88 27.01
N ASN A 51 26.11 14.82 27.68
CA ASN A 51 27.52 15.14 27.46
C ASN A 51 28.42 14.16 28.24
N PHE A 52 28.36 12.86 27.93
CA PHE A 52 29.32 11.92 28.49
C PHE A 52 30.65 12.06 27.75
N GLN A 53 31.70 12.47 28.49
CA GLN A 53 33.07 12.45 27.99
C GLN A 53 33.47 11.02 27.65
N ASN A 54 33.98 10.85 26.43
CA ASN A 54 34.32 9.58 25.84
C ASN A 54 35.65 9.08 26.43
N ASN A 55 35.57 8.25 27.48
CA ASN A 55 36.75 7.54 27.99
C ASN A 55 36.86 6.21 27.23
N GLU A 56 38.01 5.97 26.60
CA GLU A 56 38.25 4.93 25.59
C GLU A 56 38.14 3.46 26.09
N GLU A 57 37.75 3.22 27.33
CA GLU A 57 37.68 1.87 27.94
C GLU A 57 36.29 1.55 28.54
N GLY A 58 35.22 2.03 27.90
CA GLY A 58 33.85 1.73 28.31
C GLY A 58 33.30 0.43 27.69
N ILE A 59 32.79 -0.48 28.52
CA ILE A 59 32.04 -1.72 28.15
C ILE A 59 30.92 -1.44 27.11
N TYR A 60 30.43 -0.20 27.04
CA TYR A 60 29.41 0.25 26.10
C TYR A 60 29.84 0.31 24.63
N GLN A 61 31.14 0.33 24.30
CA GLN A 61 31.59 0.25 22.90
C GLN A 61 31.22 -1.08 22.24
N ILE A 62 31.02 -2.14 23.03
CA ILE A 62 30.61 -3.45 22.52
C ILE A 62 29.14 -3.40 22.06
N LEU A 63 28.29 -2.68 22.78
CA LEU A 63 26.86 -2.53 22.45
C LEU A 63 26.59 -1.53 21.31
N GLU A 64 27.50 -0.58 21.06
CA GLU A 64 27.35 0.35 19.93
C GLU A 64 27.77 -0.24 18.58
N LYS A 65 28.67 -1.23 18.56
CA LYS A 65 28.98 -1.99 17.34
C LYS A 65 27.78 -2.84 16.88
N ASP A 66 26.90 -3.23 17.80
CA ASP A 66 25.72 -4.07 17.56
C ASP A 66 24.41 -3.27 17.47
N LYS A 67 24.46 -1.94 17.26
CA LYS A 67 23.24 -1.19 16.88
C LYS A 67 22.82 -1.66 15.48
N PRO A 68 21.61 -2.24 15.32
CA PRO A 68 21.16 -2.68 14.01
C PRO A 68 21.02 -1.46 13.10
N LYS A 69 21.71 -1.51 11.94
CA LYS A 69 21.28 -0.81 10.72
C LYS A 69 19.78 -1.08 10.51
N ASN A 70 19.06 -0.15 9.88
CA ASN A 70 17.58 -0.21 9.77
C ASN A 70 17.09 -1.63 9.48
N ILE A 71 15.92 -2.03 10.00
CA ILE A 71 15.36 -3.39 9.78
C ILE A 71 15.38 -3.77 8.28
N ASP A 72 15.20 -2.79 7.40
CA ASP A 72 15.34 -2.93 5.95
C ASP A 72 16.77 -3.28 5.48
N GLU A 73 17.81 -2.63 6.03
CA GLU A 73 19.22 -2.94 5.76
C GLU A 73 19.62 -4.31 6.34
N LEU A 74 19.09 -4.70 7.50
CA LEU A 74 19.39 -6.00 8.12
C LEU A 74 18.77 -7.18 7.34
N ILE A 75 17.64 -6.92 6.67
CA ILE A 75 17.03 -7.87 5.71
C ILE A 75 17.85 -7.90 4.42
N GLU A 76 18.34 -6.75 3.94
CA GLU A 76 19.19 -6.64 2.75
C GLU A 76 20.54 -7.36 2.93
N GLU A 77 21.20 -7.17 4.07
CA GLU A 77 22.50 -7.79 4.41
C GLU A 77 22.38 -9.31 4.60
N LYS A 78 21.29 -9.79 5.25
CA LYS A 78 21.00 -11.24 5.33
C LYS A 78 20.62 -11.88 3.99
N LEU A 79 20.05 -11.12 3.06
CA LEU A 79 19.81 -11.59 1.69
C LEU A 79 21.12 -11.65 0.90
N GLU A 80 22.00 -10.64 1.05
CA GLU A 80 23.30 -10.56 0.37
C GLU A 80 24.32 -11.61 0.86
N GLU A 81 24.40 -11.87 2.17
CA GLU A 81 25.30 -12.91 2.71
C GLU A 81 24.89 -14.32 2.28
N LYS A 82 23.59 -14.58 2.11
CA LYS A 82 23.08 -15.87 1.63
C LYS A 82 23.31 -16.07 0.13
N ASP A 83 23.53 -14.98 -0.61
CA ASP A 83 23.71 -14.98 -2.07
C ASP A 83 25.16 -15.24 -2.53
N GLN A 84 26.18 -15.02 -1.69
CA GLN A 84 27.57 -15.27 -2.10
C GLN A 84 27.92 -16.76 -2.24
N SER A 85 27.16 -17.66 -1.64
CA SER A 85 27.41 -19.12 -1.71
C SER A 85 26.63 -19.85 -2.82
N LEU A 86 25.82 -19.17 -3.64
CA LEU A 86 24.90 -19.81 -4.59
C LEU A 86 25.01 -19.22 -6.00
N SER A 87 26.12 -19.47 -6.68
CA SER A 87 26.13 -19.39 -8.15
C SER A 87 25.75 -20.74 -8.76
N LEU A 88 24.88 -20.70 -9.79
CA LEU A 88 24.53 -21.76 -10.75
C LEU A 88 23.27 -22.60 -10.48
N ASN A 89 22.13 -21.93 -10.29
CA ASN A 89 20.88 -22.19 -11.04
C ASN A 89 19.76 -21.31 -10.46
N GLU A 90 19.78 -20.03 -10.82
CA GLU A 90 18.67 -19.14 -10.50
C GLU A 90 17.45 -19.54 -11.33
N LYS A 91 16.62 -20.45 -10.80
CA LYS A 91 15.37 -20.84 -11.46
C LYS A 91 14.50 -19.61 -11.69
N LYS A 92 14.15 -19.38 -12.96
CA LYS A 92 13.25 -18.29 -13.37
C LYS A 92 11.82 -18.70 -13.08
N GLU A 93 11.39 -18.46 -11.84
CA GLU A 93 10.06 -18.81 -11.34
C GLU A 93 9.31 -17.57 -10.81
N TYR A 94 9.80 -16.35 -11.03
CA TYR A 94 9.22 -15.15 -10.43
C TYR A 94 8.64 -14.18 -11.46
N ARG A 95 7.50 -13.56 -11.13
CA ARG A 95 6.85 -12.51 -11.92
C ARG A 95 6.68 -11.24 -11.09
N LEU A 96 6.59 -10.11 -11.78
CA LEU A 96 6.28 -8.82 -11.17
C LEU A 96 4.76 -8.63 -11.19
N GLN A 97 4.14 -8.43 -10.03
CA GLN A 97 2.75 -7.97 -9.91
C GLN A 97 2.73 -6.47 -9.62
N LEU A 98 2.00 -5.72 -10.45
CA LEU A 98 1.95 -4.26 -10.37
C LEU A 98 0.63 -3.76 -9.77
N ALA A 99 -0.46 -4.49 -10.03
CA ALA A 99 -1.78 -4.15 -9.52
C ALA A 99 -2.70 -5.37 -9.46
N SER A 100 -3.77 -5.28 -8.68
CA SER A 100 -4.84 -6.26 -8.66
C SER A 100 -6.19 -5.59 -8.40
N PHE A 101 -7.20 -5.92 -9.23
CA PHE A 101 -8.54 -5.35 -9.10
C PHE A 101 -9.61 -6.42 -9.33
N ARG A 102 -10.80 -6.23 -8.73
CA ARG A 102 -11.97 -7.11 -9.00
C ARG A 102 -12.56 -6.93 -10.40
N ASN A 103 -12.23 -5.83 -11.09
CA ASN A 103 -12.77 -5.51 -12.41
C ASN A 103 -11.71 -5.70 -13.49
N TYR A 104 -12.01 -6.54 -14.48
CA TYR A 104 -11.12 -6.82 -15.62
C TYR A 104 -10.80 -5.56 -16.43
N LYS A 105 -11.81 -4.78 -16.83
CA LYS A 105 -11.63 -3.55 -17.63
C LYS A 105 -10.75 -2.52 -16.92
N LYS A 106 -10.87 -2.42 -15.59
CA LYS A 106 -9.99 -1.55 -14.78
C LYS A 106 -8.54 -2.03 -14.84
N SER A 107 -8.32 -3.33 -14.69
CA SER A 107 -6.98 -3.94 -14.77
C SER A 107 -6.35 -3.73 -16.15
N GLU A 108 -7.14 -3.86 -17.21
CA GLU A 108 -6.71 -3.63 -18.59
C GLU A 108 -6.30 -2.18 -18.83
N LYS A 109 -7.14 -1.23 -18.41
CA LYS A 109 -6.85 0.21 -18.52
C LYS A 109 -5.55 0.57 -17.80
N ILE A 110 -5.37 0.08 -16.58
CA ILE A 110 -4.17 0.33 -15.77
C ILE A 110 -2.93 -0.32 -16.41
N SER A 111 -3.03 -1.56 -16.91
CA SER A 111 -1.94 -2.23 -17.63
C SER A 111 -1.44 -1.40 -18.81
N LYS A 112 -2.36 -0.89 -19.63
CA LYS A 112 -2.06 -0.02 -20.79
C LYS A 112 -1.42 1.32 -20.40
N GLN A 113 -1.71 1.84 -19.20
CA GLN A 113 -1.05 3.05 -18.70
C GLN A 113 0.35 2.75 -18.18
N ILE A 114 0.54 1.67 -17.42
CA ILE A 114 1.83 1.34 -16.81
C ILE A 114 2.86 0.94 -17.87
N ILE A 115 2.46 0.19 -18.90
CA ILE A 115 3.37 -0.26 -19.97
C ILE A 115 3.99 0.90 -20.77
N GLN A 116 3.38 2.10 -20.73
CA GLN A 116 3.90 3.27 -21.44
C GLN A 116 5.20 3.81 -20.81
N ASN A 117 5.47 3.47 -19.54
CA ASN A 117 6.68 3.89 -18.84
C ASN A 117 7.94 3.30 -19.50
N ASP A 118 8.97 4.13 -19.64
CA ASP A 118 10.23 3.79 -20.33
C ASP A 118 10.92 2.56 -19.75
N PHE A 119 10.74 2.26 -18.46
CA PHE A 119 11.27 1.06 -17.84
C PHE A 119 10.85 -0.21 -18.59
N PHE A 120 9.56 -0.34 -18.94
CA PHE A 120 9.04 -1.53 -19.60
C PHE A 120 9.52 -1.65 -21.04
N LYS A 121 9.61 -0.52 -21.76
CA LYS A 121 10.13 -0.47 -23.13
C LYS A 121 11.62 -0.83 -23.19
N LYS A 122 12.44 -0.23 -22.32
CA LYS A 122 13.89 -0.46 -22.26
C LYS A 122 14.22 -1.91 -21.90
N ASN A 123 13.50 -2.47 -20.94
CA ASN A 123 13.72 -3.84 -20.47
C ASN A 123 12.94 -4.91 -21.26
N LYS A 124 12.18 -4.52 -22.30
CA LYS A 124 11.35 -5.43 -23.12
C LYS A 124 10.43 -6.31 -22.27
N ILE A 125 9.79 -5.71 -21.26
CA ILE A 125 8.89 -6.40 -20.33
C ILE A 125 7.45 -6.15 -20.76
N ASN A 126 6.73 -7.22 -21.11
CA ASN A 126 5.30 -7.16 -21.40
C ASN A 126 4.46 -7.41 -20.14
N LEU A 127 3.21 -6.92 -20.17
CA LEU A 127 2.24 -7.12 -19.09
C LEU A 127 1.05 -7.94 -19.59
N LYS A 128 0.60 -8.88 -18.75
CA LYS A 128 -0.61 -9.67 -18.96
C LYS A 128 -1.52 -9.58 -17.75
N ILE A 129 -2.79 -9.88 -17.96
CA ILE A 129 -3.79 -9.94 -16.89
C ILE A 129 -4.00 -11.42 -16.53
N LYS A 130 -3.70 -11.81 -15.29
CA LYS A 130 -3.94 -13.16 -14.77
C LYS A 130 -5.16 -13.12 -13.84
N GLU A 131 -6.15 -13.96 -14.13
CA GLU A 131 -7.27 -14.17 -13.21
C GLU A 131 -6.80 -14.96 -11.99
N PHE A 132 -7.28 -14.56 -10.82
CA PHE A 132 -6.99 -15.20 -9.55
C PHE A 132 -8.25 -15.27 -8.71
N ASN A 133 -8.73 -16.49 -8.46
CA ASN A 133 -9.91 -16.74 -7.66
C ASN A 133 -9.50 -16.99 -6.21
N LEU A 134 -9.87 -16.08 -5.30
CA LEU A 134 -9.86 -16.37 -3.87
C LEU A 134 -11.11 -17.18 -3.51
N GLU A 135 -10.97 -18.07 -2.53
CA GLU A 135 -12.09 -18.81 -1.94
C GLU A 135 -13.24 -17.84 -1.58
N LYS A 136 -14.49 -18.30 -1.80
CA LYS A 136 -15.74 -17.52 -1.69
C LYS A 136 -15.99 -16.53 -2.86
N ASN A 137 -15.95 -17.00 -4.10
CA ASN A 137 -16.37 -16.26 -5.31
C ASN A 137 -15.73 -14.86 -5.50
N ASN A 138 -14.54 -14.63 -4.94
CA ASN A 138 -13.85 -13.36 -5.10
C ASN A 138 -12.78 -13.46 -6.20
N THR A 139 -13.19 -13.17 -7.42
CA THR A 139 -12.28 -13.10 -8.58
C THR A 139 -11.54 -11.77 -8.61
N TYR A 140 -10.21 -11.85 -8.73
CA TYR A 140 -9.34 -10.71 -8.94
C TYR A 140 -8.56 -10.87 -10.24
N PHE A 141 -8.35 -9.76 -10.92
CA PHE A 141 -7.56 -9.65 -12.13
C PHE A 141 -6.25 -8.95 -11.76
N ARG A 142 -5.14 -9.70 -11.83
CA ARG A 142 -3.80 -9.23 -11.48
C ARG A 142 -3.07 -8.80 -12.72
N VAL A 143 -2.52 -7.59 -12.71
CA VAL A 143 -1.60 -7.11 -13.76
C VAL A 143 -0.20 -7.61 -13.40
N VAL A 144 0.31 -8.54 -14.21
CA VAL A 144 1.59 -9.22 -13.97
C VAL A 144 2.50 -9.17 -15.19
N SER A 145 3.80 -9.32 -14.99
CA SER A 145 4.76 -9.48 -16.08
C SER A 145 4.51 -10.77 -16.85
N GLU A 146 4.58 -10.70 -18.17
CA GLU A 146 4.60 -11.86 -19.05
C GLU A 146 5.95 -12.60 -19.01
N ASN A 147 7.03 -11.85 -18.81
CA ASN A 147 8.36 -12.40 -18.55
C ASN A 147 8.44 -13.03 -17.16
N VAL A 148 9.24 -14.09 -17.07
CA VAL A 148 9.61 -14.74 -15.81
C VAL A 148 11.08 -14.44 -15.51
N PHE A 149 11.36 -14.16 -14.26
CA PHE A 149 12.62 -13.65 -13.76
C PHE A 149 13.16 -14.58 -12.67
N SER A 150 14.47 -14.49 -12.42
CA SER A 150 15.00 -14.98 -11.15
C SER A 150 14.52 -14.12 -10.00
N TYR A 151 14.67 -14.63 -8.77
CA TYR A 151 14.34 -13.85 -7.56
C TYR A 151 15.12 -12.53 -7.52
N ARG A 152 16.41 -12.57 -7.86
CA ARG A 152 17.31 -11.42 -7.88
C ARG A 152 16.89 -10.39 -8.94
N GLU A 153 16.66 -10.85 -10.17
CA GLU A 153 16.17 -10.01 -11.28
C GLU A 153 14.84 -9.35 -10.89
N ALA A 154 13.90 -10.12 -10.33
CA ALA A 154 12.57 -9.63 -9.96
C ALA A 154 12.64 -8.56 -8.86
N ASN A 155 13.43 -8.80 -7.81
CA ASN A 155 13.64 -7.83 -6.74
C ASN A 155 14.30 -6.54 -7.23
N SER A 156 15.36 -6.66 -8.03
CA SER A 156 16.03 -5.50 -8.62
C SER A 156 15.07 -4.65 -9.45
N ASN A 157 14.30 -5.30 -10.33
CA ASN A 157 13.28 -4.64 -11.15
C ASN A 157 12.19 -3.96 -10.30
N CYS A 158 11.68 -4.63 -9.25
CA CYS A 158 10.72 -4.01 -8.34
C CYS A 158 11.29 -2.80 -7.57
N LYS A 159 12.56 -2.84 -7.15
CA LYS A 159 13.22 -1.69 -6.49
C LYS A 159 13.26 -0.48 -7.44
N ILE A 160 13.62 -0.69 -8.71
CA ILE A 160 13.65 0.37 -9.73
C ILE A 160 12.24 0.92 -9.98
N LEU A 161 11.23 0.05 -10.11
CA LEU A 161 9.84 0.47 -10.31
C LEU A 161 9.30 1.30 -9.13
N LYS A 162 9.61 0.91 -7.89
CA LYS A 162 9.25 1.69 -6.70
C LYS A 162 9.87 3.08 -6.69
N LYS A 163 11.14 3.22 -7.11
CA LYS A 163 11.80 4.53 -7.28
C LYS A 163 11.05 5.40 -8.30
N ASN A 164 10.46 4.79 -9.33
CA ASN A 164 9.62 5.45 -10.34
C ASN A 164 8.15 5.64 -9.88
N LYS A 165 7.85 5.49 -8.58
CA LYS A 165 6.49 5.58 -8.00
C LYS A 165 5.49 4.56 -8.55
N ILE A 166 5.97 3.43 -9.07
CA ILE A 166 5.13 2.31 -9.51
C ILE A 166 5.20 1.21 -8.45
N ASN A 167 4.04 0.86 -7.88
CA ASN A 167 3.95 -0.23 -6.93
C ASN A 167 4.27 -1.57 -7.62
N CYS A 168 5.09 -2.38 -6.96
CA CYS A 168 5.57 -3.66 -7.47
C CYS A 168 5.75 -4.66 -6.33
N ILE A 169 5.26 -5.88 -6.55
CA ILE A 169 5.39 -7.04 -5.67
C ILE A 169 5.94 -8.21 -6.50
N VAL A 170 6.87 -8.98 -5.94
CA VAL A 170 7.39 -10.19 -6.58
C VAL A 170 6.49 -11.37 -6.21
N LEU A 171 6.03 -12.11 -7.21
CA LEU A 171 5.27 -13.33 -7.05
C LEU A 171 6.04 -14.52 -7.57
N LYS A 172 5.97 -15.65 -6.87
CA LYS A 172 6.36 -16.94 -7.43
C LYS A 172 5.25 -17.41 -8.38
N ASP A 173 5.62 -17.71 -9.62
CA ASP A 173 4.75 -18.35 -10.61
C ASP A 173 4.72 -19.84 -10.28
N ASN A 174 3.64 -20.26 -9.60
CA ASN A 174 3.29 -21.66 -9.43
C ASN A 174 2.62 -22.20 -10.71
#